data_AF-A0A075GP31-F1
#
_entry.id   AF-A0A075GP31-F1
#
_cell.length_a   1.000
_cell.length_b   1.000
_cell.length_c   1.000
_cell.angle_alpha   90.00
_cell.angle_beta   90.00
_cell.angle_gamma   90.00
#
_symmetry.space_group_name_H-M   'P 1'
#
loop_
_entity.id
_entity.type
_entity.pdbx_description
1 polymer ?
#
loop_
_entity_poly.entity_id
_entity_poly.type
_entity_poly.pdbx_seq_one_letter_code
_entity_poly.pdbx_strand_id
1 'polypeptide(L)' 'MPCKCIKAVSRAGALMSVESMVQGMIDALNDALGDAGKHDRGNNAAGTRVRKAMQGCKMTAQDVRKQVQADKNSR' A
#
# COMPACT_ATOMS: atom_id res chain seq x y z
N MET A 1 29.29 -22.17 19.42
CA MET A 1 28.70 -21.94 18.09
C MET A 1 28.13 -20.52 18.06
N PRO A 2 28.79 -19.56 17.40
CA PRO A 2 28.38 -18.16 17.42
C PRO A 2 27.14 -17.88 16.55
N CYS A 3 26.15 -17.28 17.21
CA CYS A 3 25.26 -16.18 16.80
C CYS A 3 24.93 -16.00 15.30
N LYS A 4 23.69 -16.29 14.92
CA LYS A 4 23.05 -15.61 13.78
C LYS A 4 22.10 -14.54 14.33
N CYS A 5 22.62 -13.33 14.44
CA CYS A 5 21.83 -12.11 14.61
C CYS A 5 20.84 -11.99 13.45
N ILE A 6 19.54 -12.09 13.75
CA ILE A 6 18.48 -11.75 12.80
C ILE A 6 18.57 -10.24 12.58
N LYS A 7 18.99 -9.86 11.38
CA LYS A 7 19.17 -8.47 10.97
C LYS A 7 17.80 -7.77 10.97
N ALA A 8 17.59 -6.86 11.91
CA ALA A 8 16.50 -5.91 11.87
C ALA A 8 16.63 -5.08 10.59
N VAL A 9 15.69 -5.22 9.65
CA VAL A 9 15.52 -4.27 8.57
C VAL A 9 14.85 -3.04 9.16
N SER A 10 15.70 -2.11 9.60
CA SER A 10 15.31 -0.74 9.86
C SER A 10 15.10 -0.08 8.49
N ARG A 11 13.85 -0.01 7.99
CA ARG A 11 13.52 0.93 6.92
C ARG A 11 13.29 2.29 7.57
N ALA A 12 14.40 3.00 7.70
CA ALA A 12 14.44 4.43 7.93
C ALA A 12 13.42 5.15 7.04
N GLY A 13 12.74 6.14 7.61
CA GLY A 13 11.79 7.01 6.93
C GLY A 13 12.44 7.78 5.79
N ALA A 14 12.47 7.17 4.62
CA ALA A 14 12.59 7.90 3.37
C ALA A 14 11.25 8.59 3.14
N LEU A 15 11.28 9.92 2.99
CA LEU A 15 10.22 10.68 2.33
C LEU A 15 9.87 9.93 1.04
N MET A 16 8.74 9.23 1.02
CA MET A 16 8.34 8.50 -0.18
C MET A 16 7.98 9.54 -1.24
N SER A 17 8.70 9.50 -2.37
CA SER A 17 8.31 10.26 -3.56
C SER A 17 6.85 9.97 -3.88
N VAL A 18 6.15 10.97 -4.41
CA VAL A 18 4.78 10.80 -4.93
C VAL A 18 4.70 9.62 -5.90
N GLU A 19 5.73 9.42 -6.73
CA GLU A 19 5.86 8.27 -7.62
C GLU A 19 5.85 6.94 -6.86
N SER A 20 6.64 6.82 -5.79
CA SER A 20 6.69 5.61 -4.95
C SER A 20 5.36 5.33 -4.25
N MET A 21 4.62 6.36 -3.85
CA MET A 21 3.32 6.19 -3.22
C MET A 21 2.27 5.68 -4.22
N VAL A 22 2.30 6.22 -5.44
CA VAL A 22 1.42 5.76 -6.53
C VAL A 22 1.77 4.33 -6.94
N GLN A 23 3.07 3.99 -7.04
CA GLN A 23 3.48 2.62 -7.34
C GLN A 23 2.99 1.63 -6.27
N GLY A 24 3.10 1.99 -4.98
CA GLY A 24 2.58 1.16 -3.89
C GLY A 24 1.07 0.93 -3.95
N MET A 25 0.30 1.91 -4.45
CA MET A 25 -1.14 1.71 -4.71
C MET A 25 -1.37 0.73 -5.86
N ILE A 26 -0.59 0.82 -6.94
CA ILE A 26 -0.70 -0.09 -8.09
C ILE A 26 -0.45 -1.54 -7.65
N ASP A 27 0.59 -1.77 -6.86
CA ASP A 27 0.93 -3.10 -6.35
C ASP A 27 -0.22 -3.67 -5.49
N ALA A 28 -0.76 -2.85 -4.57
CA ALA A 28 -1.88 -3.25 -3.73
C ALA A 28 -3.17 -3.54 -4.52
N LEU A 29 -3.42 -2.79 -5.61
CA LEU A 29 -4.56 -3.04 -6.50
C LEU A 29 -4.37 -4.33 -7.31
N ASN A 30 -3.16 -4.59 -7.80
CA ASN A 30 -2.84 -5.82 -8.53
C ASN A 30 -3.02 -7.06 -7.65
N ASP A 31 -2.58 -7.02 -6.39
CA ASP A 31 -2.79 -8.10 -5.43
C ASP A 31 -4.29 -8.34 -5.16
N ALA A 32 -5.10 -7.28 -5.15
CA ALA A 32 -6.54 -7.37 -4.93
C ALA A 32 -7.29 -8.04 -6.08
N LEU A 33 -6.75 -8.05 -7.32
CA LEU A 33 -7.40 -8.68 -8.48
C LEU A 33 -7.67 -10.17 -8.26
N GLY A 34 -6.70 -10.88 -7.65
CA GLY A 34 -6.83 -12.30 -7.38
C GLY A 34 -7.94 -12.63 -6.38
N ASP A 35 -8.15 -11.75 -5.39
CA ASP A 35 -9.24 -11.91 -4.41
C ASP A 35 -10.59 -11.41 -4.97
N ALA A 36 -10.59 -10.41 -5.85
CA ALA A 36 -11.80 -9.96 -6.55
C ALA A 36 -12.39 -11.11 -7.39
N GLY A 37 -11.57 -11.77 -8.21
CA GLY A 37 -12.04 -12.91 -9.00
C GLY A 37 -12.48 -14.12 -8.15
N LYS A 38 -12.03 -14.25 -6.89
CA LYS A 38 -12.58 -15.25 -5.96
C LYS A 38 -13.91 -14.79 -5.37
N HIS A 39 -14.06 -13.50 -5.10
CA HIS A 39 -15.29 -12.93 -4.56
C HIS A 39 -16.46 -13.07 -5.53
N ASP A 40 -16.23 -12.82 -6.82
CA ASP A 40 -17.24 -13.01 -7.88
C ASP A 40 -17.79 -14.44 -7.96
N ARG A 41 -17.00 -15.42 -7.46
CA ARG A 41 -17.37 -16.83 -7.35
C ARG A 41 -18.02 -17.20 -6.00
N GLY A 42 -18.43 -16.21 -5.20
CA GLY A 42 -19.13 -16.41 -3.92
C GLY A 42 -18.22 -16.54 -2.69
N ASN A 43 -16.91 -16.29 -2.81
CA ASN A 43 -16.02 -16.32 -1.64
C ASN A 43 -16.12 -15.02 -0.82
N ASN A 44 -16.87 -15.05 0.27
CA ASN A 44 -17.07 -13.90 1.17
C ASN A 44 -15.79 -13.44 1.90
N ALA A 45 -14.87 -14.36 2.20
CA ALA A 45 -13.60 -14.02 2.83
C ALA A 45 -12.71 -13.22 1.87
N ALA A 46 -12.70 -13.58 0.58
CA ALA A 46 -11.99 -12.84 -0.46
C ALA A 46 -12.56 -11.42 -0.62
N GLY A 47 -13.90 -11.27 -0.62
CA GLY A 47 -14.54 -9.95 -0.64
C GLY A 47 -14.14 -9.06 0.55
N THR A 48 -13.97 -9.64 1.74
CA THR A 48 -13.47 -8.91 2.91
C THR A 48 -12.04 -8.42 2.72
N ARG A 49 -11.18 -9.20 2.07
CA ARG A 49 -9.79 -8.80 1.76
C ARG A 49 -9.75 -7.68 0.73
N VAL A 50 -10.54 -7.79 -0.34
CA VAL A 50 -10.68 -6.72 -1.35
C VAL A 50 -11.16 -5.43 -0.69
N ARG A 51 -12.19 -5.48 0.17
CA ARG A 51 -12.67 -4.30 0.89
C ARG A 51 -11.57 -3.63 1.71
N LYS A 52 -10.78 -4.41 2.46
CA LYS A 52 -9.66 -3.88 3.26
C LYS A 52 -8.57 -3.28 2.38
N ALA A 53 -8.21 -3.94 1.28
CA ALA A 53 -7.24 -3.44 0.32
C ALA A 53 -7.69 -2.09 -0.29
N MET A 54 -8.96 -1.97 -0.68
CA MET A 54 -9.52 -0.72 -1.21
C MET A 54 -9.55 0.40 -0.15
N GLN A 55 -9.86 0.06 1.11
CA GLN A 55 -9.78 1.02 2.21
C GLN A 55 -8.35 1.54 2.40
N GLY A 56 -7.34 0.66 2.29
CA GLY A 56 -5.93 1.02 2.27
C GLY A 56 -5.60 1.98 1.13
N CYS A 57 -5.96 1.61 -0.11
CA CYS A 57 -5.72 2.42 -1.30
C CYS A 57 -6.33 3.82 -1.19
N LYS A 58 -7.54 3.95 -0.62
CA LYS A 58 -8.18 5.24 -0.37
C LYS A 58 -7.33 6.13 0.54
N MET A 59 -6.76 5.57 1.61
CA MET A 59 -5.92 6.34 2.53
C MET A 59 -4.63 6.78 1.83
N THR A 60 -3.96 5.88 1.13
CA THR A 60 -2.74 6.21 0.37
C THR A 60 -3.00 7.29 -0.68
N ALA A 61 -4.13 7.24 -1.39
CA ALA A 61 -4.52 8.28 -2.35
C ALA A 61 -4.71 9.65 -1.68
N GLN A 62 -5.29 9.69 -0.48
CA GLN A 62 -5.42 10.93 0.29
C GLN A 62 -4.06 11.48 0.71
N ASP A 63 -3.13 10.62 1.08
CA ASP A 63 -1.79 11.03 1.49
C ASP A 63 -0.97 11.54 0.30
N VAL A 64 -1.08 10.89 -0.87
CA VAL A 64 -0.55 11.41 -2.14
C VAL A 64 -1.07 12.82 -2.42
N ARG A 65 -2.39 13.04 -2.31
CA ARG A 65 -2.99 14.37 -2.52
C ARG A 65 -2.40 15.40 -1.55
N LYS A 66 -2.30 15.07 -0.26
CA LYS A 66 -1.77 15.99 0.76
C LYS A 66 -0.31 16.33 0.47
N GLN A 67 0.50 15.34 0.08
CA GLN A 67 1.90 15.55 -0.26
C GLN A 67 2.05 16.52 -1.43
N VAL A 68 1.30 16.33 -2.52
CA VAL A 68 1.33 17.24 -3.67
C VAL A 68 0.90 18.66 -3.28
N GLN A 69 -0.06 18.81 -2.37
CA GLN A 69 -0.46 20.12 -1.86
C GLN A 69 0.63 20.77 -0.99
N ALA A 70 1.31 19.99 -0.15
CA ALA A 70 2.43 20.46 0.65
C ALA A 70 3.59 20.92 -0.23
N ASP A 71 3.96 20.11 -1.23
CA ASP A 71 5.03 20.43 -2.18
C ASP A 71 4.76 21.75 -2.91
N LYS A 72 3.50 21.98 -3.33
CA LYS A 72 3.08 23.24 -3.96
C LYS A 72 3.21 24.44 -3.02
N ASN A 73 2.84 24.28 -1.75
CA ASN A 73 2.87 25.37 -0.77
C ASN A 73 4.27 25.66 -0.23
N SER A 74 5.21 24.73 -0.39
CA SER A 74 6.62 24.87 0.03
C SER A 74 7.54 25.51 -1.02
N ARG A 75 7.02 25.78 -2.22
CA ARG A 75 7.69 26.50 -3.31
C ARG A 75 7.26 27.97 -3.29
#